data_AF-A0A0S9E145-F1
#
_entry.id   AF-A0A0S9E145-F1
#
_cell.length_a   1.000
_cell.length_b   1.000
_cell.length_c   1.000
_cell.angle_alpha   90.00
_cell.angle_beta   90.00
_cell.angle_gamma   90.00
#
_symmetry.space_group_name_H-M   'P 1'
#
loop_
_entity.id
_entity.type
_entity.pdbx_description
1 polymer ?
#
loop_
_entity_poly.entity_id
_entity_poly.type
_entity_poly.pdbx_seq_one_letter_code
_entity_poly.pdbx_strand_id
1 'polypeptide(L)'
;MKPTRMTIVRIALIAIGLAGLFGGAVILVQKERPDQILGVIIWIGAAIIVHDGILSPLLLLVDVWMRRAGRRIPYAVLAIIQGGVVVGAIMSMLVLPEIYKKSIGSKNPTILPLDYGLNLALFWAAVAVLTAAACALYLRRARARPAPVE
;
A
#
# COMPACT_ATOMS: atom_id res chain seq x y z
N MET A 1 -15.72 -2.46 38.63
CA MET A 1 -15.08 -1.22 38.11
C MET A 1 -15.75 -0.87 36.78
N LYS A 2 -16.25 0.37 36.61
CA LYS A 2 -16.87 0.78 35.34
C LYS A 2 -15.78 0.87 34.25
N PRO A 3 -15.96 0.26 33.06
CA PRO A 3 -14.96 0.32 32.01
C PRO A 3 -14.74 1.78 31.57
N THR A 4 -13.48 2.18 31.42
CA THR A 4 -13.13 3.51 30.92
C THR A 4 -13.55 3.64 29.45
N ARG A 5 -13.78 4.88 28.98
CA ARG A 5 -14.16 5.17 27.60
C ARG A 5 -13.23 4.50 26.57
N MET A 6 -11.93 4.46 26.86
CA MET A 6 -10.91 3.81 26.03
C MET A 6 -11.10 2.28 25.94
N THR A 7 -11.41 1.62 27.06
CA THR A 7 -11.68 0.17 27.08
C THR A 7 -12.93 -0.17 26.28
N ILE A 8 -13.99 0.65 26.39
CA ILE A 8 -15.23 0.47 25.62
C ILE A 8 -14.94 0.59 24.12
N VAL A 9 -14.24 1.65 23.70
CA VAL A 9 -13.88 1.87 22.29
C VAL A 9 -13.02 0.73 21.75
N ARG A 10 -12.03 0.26 22.53
CA ARG A 10 -11.17 -0.85 22.14
C ARG A 10 -11.97 -2.14 21.92
N ILE A 11 -12.84 -2.48 22.87
CA ILE A 11 -13.70 -3.67 22.77
C ILE A 11 -14.62 -3.55 21.57
N ALA A 12 -15.22 -2.37 21.34
CA ALA A 12 -16.08 -2.14 20.19
C ALA A 12 -15.33 -2.34 18.86
N LEU A 13 -14.12 -1.78 18.72
CA LEU A 13 -13.31 -1.95 17.52
C LEU A 13 -12.90 -3.41 17.28
N ILE A 14 -12.52 -4.13 18.34
CA ILE A 14 -12.21 -5.57 18.26
C ILE A 14 -13.45 -6.35 17.82
N ALA A 15 -14.60 -6.09 18.44
CA ALA A 15 -15.85 -6.77 18.12
C ALA A 15 -16.28 -6.52 16.67
N ILE A 16 -16.18 -5.27 16.19
CA ILE A 16 -16.47 -4.90 14.80
C ILE A 16 -15.51 -5.62 13.84
N GLY A 17 -14.21 -5.63 14.14
CA GLY A 17 -13.20 -6.30 13.32
C GLY A 17 -13.43 -7.81 13.24
N LEU A 18 -13.70 -8.46 14.37
CA LEU A 18 -14.00 -9.89 14.43
C LEU A 18 -15.31 -10.24 13.73
N ALA A 19 -16.35 -9.42 13.90
CA ALA A 19 -17.62 -9.60 13.19
C ALA A 19 -17.44 -9.50 11.67
N GLY A 20 -16.63 -8.55 11.21
CA GLY A 20 -16.27 -8.41 9.80
C GLY A 20 -15.49 -9.60 9.26
N LEU A 21 -14.46 -10.05 9.98
CA LEU A 21 -13.67 -11.25 9.61
C LEU A 21 -14.53 -12.51 9.57
N PHE A 22 -15.38 -12.71 10.58
CA PHE A 22 -16.29 -13.85 10.63
C PHE A 22 -17.30 -13.81 9.49
N GLY A 23 -17.93 -12.66 9.24
CA GLY A 23 -18.85 -12.48 8.13
C GLY A 23 -18.18 -12.76 6.78
N GLY A 24 -16.97 -12.25 6.58
CA GLY A 24 -16.17 -12.53 5.38
C GLY A 24 -15.84 -14.01 5.21
N ALA A 25 -15.42 -14.69 6.28
CA ALA A 25 -15.12 -16.12 6.24
C ALA A 25 -16.36 -16.97 5.94
N VAL A 26 -17.51 -16.64 6.53
CA VAL A 26 -18.79 -17.30 6.24
C VAL A 26 -19.17 -17.14 4.77
N ILE A 27 -19.09 -15.92 4.23
CA ILE A 27 -19.40 -15.65 2.82
C ILE A 27 -18.46 -16.41 1.90
N LEU A 28 -17.16 -16.42 2.22
CA LEU A 28 -16.13 -17.12 1.44
C LEU A 28 -16.42 -18.62 1.34
N VAL A 29 -16.77 -19.26 2.45
CA VAL A 29 -17.07 -20.71 2.48
C VAL A 29 -18.42 -21.02 1.83
N GLN A 30 -19.42 -20.14 1.95
CA GLN A 30 -20.76 -20.40 1.43
C GLN A 30 -20.91 -20.13 -0.07
N LYS A 31 -20.17 -19.16 -0.63
CA LYS A 31 -20.37 -18.69 -2.00
C LYS A 31 -19.26 -19.09 -2.98
N GLU A 32 -18.04 -19.28 -2.51
CA GLU A 32 -16.90 -19.56 -3.38
C GLU A 32 -16.62 -21.06 -3.45
N ARG A 33 -16.14 -21.51 -4.61
CA ARG A 33 -15.68 -22.88 -4.78
C ARG A 33 -14.32 -23.10 -4.09
N PRO A 34 -13.98 -24.34 -3.71
CA PRO A 34 -12.70 -24.64 -3.04
C PRO A 34 -11.45 -24.16 -3.79
N ASP A 35 -11.46 -24.20 -5.14
CA ASP A 35 -10.37 -23.69 -5.98
C ASP A 35 -10.18 -22.17 -5.83
N GLN A 36 -11.28 -21.43 -5.69
CA GLN A 36 -11.25 -19.98 -5.52
C GLN A 36 -10.80 -19.59 -4.11
N ILE A 37 -11.21 -20.35 -3.10
CA ILE A 37 -10.76 -20.15 -1.71
C ILE A 37 -9.24 -20.31 -1.63
N LEU A 38 -8.68 -21.35 -2.26
CA LEU A 38 -7.23 -21.53 -2.34
C LEU A 38 -6.56 -20.35 -3.06
N GLY A 39 -7.16 -19.86 -4.14
CA GLY A 39 -6.71 -18.66 -4.83
C GLY A 39 -6.65 -17.43 -3.92
N VAL A 40 -7.67 -17.21 -3.08
CA VAL A 40 -7.70 -16.12 -2.09
C VAL A 40 -6.60 -16.30 -1.05
N ILE A 41 -6.41 -17.51 -0.52
CA ILE A 41 -5.35 -17.80 0.47
C ILE A 41 -3.96 -17.52 -0.13
N ILE A 42 -3.71 -17.99 -1.36
CA ILE A 42 -2.45 -17.74 -2.06
C ILE A 42 -2.26 -16.24 -2.29
N TRP A 43 -3.31 -15.52 -2.71
CA TRP A 43 -3.24 -14.09 -2.93
C TRP A 43 -2.93 -13.31 -1.65
N ILE A 44 -3.63 -13.59 -0.54
CA ILE A 44 -3.36 -12.97 0.76
C ILE A 44 -1.93 -13.30 1.23
N GLY A 45 -1.51 -14.57 1.10
CA GLY A 45 -0.16 -14.99 1.48
C GLY A 45 0.92 -14.28 0.67
N ALA A 46 0.76 -14.24 -0.66
CA ALA A 46 1.66 -13.50 -1.54
C ALA A 46 1.67 -12.01 -1.21
N ALA A 47 0.50 -11.44 -0.88
CA ALA A 47 0.38 -10.04 -0.50
C ALA A 47 1.20 -9.70 0.75
N ILE A 48 1.07 -10.52 1.80
CA ILE A 48 1.82 -10.37 3.05
C ILE A 48 3.33 -10.50 2.78
N ILE A 49 3.75 -11.51 2.03
CA ILE A 49 5.18 -11.73 1.71
C ILE A 49 5.77 -10.54 0.97
N VAL A 50 5.08 -10.04 -0.05
CA VAL A 50 5.57 -8.90 -0.84
C VAL A 50 5.60 -7.61 -0.01
N HIS A 51 4.58 -7.35 0.82
CA HIS A 51 4.50 -6.12 1.60
C HIS A 51 5.43 -6.12 2.82
N ASP A 52 5.36 -7.15 3.66
CA ASP A 52 6.07 -7.21 4.94
C ASP A 52 7.45 -7.85 4.78
N GLY A 53 7.53 -8.90 3.97
CA GLY A 53 8.76 -9.67 3.77
C GLY A 53 9.74 -9.03 2.79
N ILE A 54 9.28 -8.22 1.83
CA ILE A 54 10.13 -7.63 0.79
C ILE A 54 10.13 -6.11 0.87
N LEU A 55 8.97 -5.47 0.74
CA LEU A 55 8.90 -4.02 0.59
C LEU A 55 9.38 -3.29 1.84
N SER A 56 8.88 -3.67 3.02
CA SER A 56 9.28 -3.08 4.29
C SER A 56 10.80 -3.16 4.55
N PRO A 57 11.45 -4.33 4.50
CA PRO A 57 12.91 -4.41 4.71
C PRO A 57 13.70 -3.71 3.62
N LEU A 58 13.25 -3.73 2.36
CA LEU A 58 13.92 -3.02 1.27
C LEU A 58 13.93 -1.50 1.51
N LEU A 59 12.79 -0.93 1.89
CA LEU A 59 12.67 0.51 2.19
C LEU A 59 13.51 0.90 3.40
N LEU A 60 13.60 0.03 4.42
CA LEU A 60 14.49 0.22 5.57
C LEU A 60 15.97 0.17 5.15
N LEU A 61 16.37 -0.79 4.32
CA LEU A 61 17.74 -0.90 3.81
C LEU A 61 18.14 0.33 3.00
N VAL A 62 17.25 0.83 2.14
CA VAL A 62 17.47 2.07 1.37
C VAL A 62 17.67 3.26 2.31
N ASP A 63 16.85 3.39 3.37
CA ASP A 63 17.01 4.47 4.36
C ASP A 63 18.37 4.38 5.08
N VAL A 64 18.76 3.19 5.53
CA VAL A 64 20.04 2.95 6.20
C VAL A 64 21.23 3.22 5.27
N TRP A 65 21.16 2.76 4.02
CA TRP A 65 22.23 2.93 3.05
C TRP A 65 22.43 4.39 2.66
N MET A 66 21.33 5.12 2.45
CA MET A 66 21.35 6.55 2.15
C MET A 66 22.00 7.36 3.28
N ARG A 67 21.71 7.00 4.55
CA ARG A 67 22.32 7.62 5.73
C ARG A 67 23.82 7.30 5.84
N ARG A 68 24.22 6.05 5.59
CA ARG A 68 25.62 5.62 5.62
C ARG A 68 26.46 6.26 4.51
N ALA A 69 25.87 6.51 3.34
CA ALA A 69 26.55 7.15 2.22
C ALA A 69 26.84 8.65 2.43
N GLY A 70 26.60 9.20 3.63
CA GLY A 70 26.90 10.59 3.98
C GLY A 70 26.04 11.63 3.26
N ARG A 71 25.04 11.19 2.47
CA ARG A 71 24.09 12.08 1.80
C ARG A 71 23.18 12.69 2.86
N ARG A 72 23.35 13.99 3.13
CA ARG A 72 22.47 14.79 4.00
C ARG A 72 21.11 15.05 3.33
N ILE A 73 20.35 13.99 3.08
CA ILE A 73 18.96 14.10 2.63
C ILE A 73 18.07 14.24 3.87
N PRO A 74 17.18 15.25 3.95
CA PRO A 74 16.26 15.39 5.06
C PRO A 74 15.38 14.14 5.20
N TYR A 75 15.16 13.67 6.43
CA TYR A 75 14.32 12.51 6.71
C TYR A 75 12.93 12.61 6.07
N ALA A 76 12.35 13.81 6.06
CA ALA A 76 11.04 14.04 5.45
C ALA A 76 11.02 13.75 3.93
N VAL A 77 12.11 13.99 3.21
CA VAL A 77 12.20 13.68 1.77
C VAL A 77 12.20 12.17 1.56
N LEU A 78 12.93 11.43 2.40
CA LEU A 78 12.94 9.97 2.35
C LEU A 78 11.55 9.41 2.67
N ALA A 79 10.88 9.94 3.69
CA ALA A 79 9.51 9.55 4.03
C ALA A 79 8.51 9.82 2.90
N ILE A 80 8.61 10.95 2.19
CA ILE A 80 7.76 11.27 1.03
C ILE A 80 7.99 10.26 -0.11
N ILE A 81 9.25 9.92 -0.40
CA ILE A 81 9.61 8.94 -1.44
C ILE A 81 9.09 7.56 -1.06
N GLN A 82 9.33 7.11 0.18
CA GLN A 82 8.83 5.84 0.69
C GLN A 82 7.31 5.76 0.59
N GLY A 83 6.60 6.83 0.98
CA GLY A 83 5.14 6.91 0.84
C GLY A 83 4.67 6.72 -0.60
N GLY A 84 5.32 7.38 -1.56
CA GLY A 84 5.03 7.21 -2.99
C GLY A 84 5.25 5.77 -3.47
N VAL A 85 6.37 5.15 -3.09
CA VAL A 85 6.68 3.76 -3.45
C VAL A 85 5.67 2.79 -2.84
N VAL A 86 5.27 2.97 -1.58
CA VAL A 86 4.26 2.13 -0.92
C VAL A 86 2.91 2.23 -1.62
N VAL A 87 2.47 3.44 -1.97
CA VAL A 87 1.21 3.64 -2.73
C VAL A 87 1.27 2.93 -4.08
N GLY A 88 2.37 3.10 -4.82
CA GLY A 88 2.60 2.43 -6.10
C GLY A 88 2.60 0.90 -5.98
N ALA A 89 3.26 0.37 -4.95
CA ALA A 89 3.35 -1.07 -4.71
C ALA A 89 1.99 -1.69 -4.34
N ILE A 90 1.22 -1.06 -3.45
CA ILE A 90 -0.12 -1.52 -3.07
C ILE A 90 -1.02 -1.53 -4.30
N MET A 91 -1.00 -0.47 -5.11
CA MET A 91 -1.85 -0.41 -6.29
C MET A 91 -1.43 -1.45 -7.35
N SER A 92 -0.14 -1.72 -7.48
CA SER A 92 0.36 -2.81 -8.34
C SER A 92 -0.13 -4.18 -7.87
N MET A 93 -0.16 -4.43 -6.56
CA MET A 93 -0.66 -5.69 -6.00
C MET A 93 -2.15 -5.94 -6.29
N LEU A 94 -2.94 -4.86 -6.43
CA LEU A 94 -4.35 -4.94 -6.82
C LEU A 94 -4.52 -5.14 -8.33
N VAL A 95 -3.76 -4.41 -9.14
CA VAL A 95 -3.94 -4.37 -10.61
C VAL A 95 -3.24 -5.53 -11.33
N LEU A 96 -2.12 -6.04 -10.81
CA LEU A 96 -1.39 -7.15 -11.44
C LEU A 96 -2.23 -8.42 -11.62
N PRO A 97 -3.03 -8.88 -10.63
CA PRO A 97 -3.98 -9.98 -10.83
C PRO A 97 -4.99 -9.71 -11.95
N GLU A 98 -5.45 -8.47 -12.12
CA GLU A 98 -6.39 -8.08 -13.17
C GLU A 98 -5.72 -8.14 -14.55
N ILE A 99 -4.50 -7.63 -14.67
CA ILE A 99 -3.69 -7.74 -15.90
C ILE A 99 -3.49 -9.22 -16.27
N TYR A 100 -3.10 -10.04 -15.29
CA TYR A 100 -2.93 -11.48 -15.50
C TYR A 100 -4.25 -12.15 -15.89
N LYS A 101 -5.37 -11.76 -15.26
CA LYS A 101 -6.68 -12.29 -15.61
C LYS A 101 -7.09 -11.89 -17.02
N LYS A 102 -6.75 -10.68 -17.47
CA LYS A 102 -7.01 -10.22 -18.83
C LYS A 102 -6.22 -11.02 -19.87
N SER A 103 -4.97 -11.39 -19.58
CA SER A 103 -4.13 -12.13 -20.53
C SER A 103 -4.61 -13.57 -20.77
N ILE A 104 -5.20 -14.22 -19.76
CA ILE A 104 -5.79 -15.57 -19.90
C ILE A 104 -7.23 -15.57 -20.41
N GLY A 105 -7.81 -14.38 -20.64
CA GLY A 105 -9.17 -14.21 -21.15
C GLY A 105 -10.28 -14.26 -20.08
N SER A 106 -11.40 -13.62 -20.42
CA SER A 106 -12.63 -13.60 -19.64
C SER A 106 -13.78 -14.16 -20.46
N LYS A 107 -14.69 -14.92 -19.82
CA LYS A 107 -15.92 -15.41 -20.46
C LYS A 107 -16.90 -14.28 -20.82
N ASN A 108 -16.75 -13.12 -20.18
CA ASN A 108 -17.55 -11.94 -20.47
C ASN A 108 -16.61 -10.75 -20.79
N PRO A 109 -16.67 -10.19 -22.01
CA PRO A 109 -15.76 -9.14 -22.46
C PRO A 109 -15.95 -7.81 -21.71
N THR A 110 -17.07 -7.58 -21.01
CA THR A 110 -17.30 -6.32 -20.29
C THR A 110 -16.68 -6.27 -18.89
N ILE A 111 -16.10 -7.38 -18.39
CA ILE A 111 -15.53 -7.45 -17.03
C ILE A 111 -14.17 -6.74 -16.94
N LEU A 112 -13.36 -6.76 -18.01
CA LEU A 112 -12.03 -6.12 -18.05
C LEU A 112 -11.88 -5.18 -19.25
N PRO A 113 -12.66 -4.08 -19.33
CA PRO A 113 -12.69 -3.24 -20.51
C PRO A 113 -11.46 -2.35 -20.63
N LEU A 114 -10.81 -2.00 -19.52
CA LEU A 114 -9.71 -1.03 -19.48
C LEU A 114 -8.37 -1.66 -19.86
N ASP A 115 -7.47 -0.86 -20.41
CA ASP A 115 -6.05 -1.21 -20.52
C ASP A 115 -5.36 -0.99 -19.17
N TYR A 116 -5.39 -2.04 -18.33
CA TYR A 116 -4.79 -2.03 -17.00
C TYR A 116 -3.27 -1.86 -17.03
N GLY A 117 -2.59 -2.29 -18.10
CA GLY A 117 -1.15 -2.11 -18.24
C GLY A 117 -0.80 -0.64 -18.44
N LEU A 118 -1.46 0.00 -19.40
CA LEU A 118 -1.30 1.45 -19.64
C LEU A 118 -1.71 2.27 -18.42
N ASN A 119 -2.85 1.95 -17.80
CA ASN A 119 -3.35 2.68 -16.64
C ASN A 119 -2.42 2.56 -15.43
N LEU A 120 -1.84 1.38 -15.19
CA LEU A 120 -0.86 1.19 -14.11
C LEU A 120 0.43 1.98 -14.39
N ALA A 121 0.89 2.03 -15.64
CA ALA A 121 2.04 2.84 -16.02
C ALA A 121 1.78 4.34 -15.82
N LEU A 122 0.62 4.83 -16.26
CA LEU A 122 0.19 6.21 -16.04
C LEU A 122 0.04 6.54 -14.55
N PHE A 123 -0.48 5.60 -13.76
CA PHE A 123 -0.58 5.74 -12.31
C PHE A 123 0.80 5.90 -11.67
N TRP A 124 1.76 5.03 -12.02
CA TRP A 124 3.14 5.17 -11.55
C TRP A 124 3.79 6.48 -11.97
N ALA A 125 3.55 6.93 -13.20
CA ALA A 125 4.03 8.23 -13.67
C ALA A 125 3.44 9.38 -12.84
N ALA A 126 2.13 9.35 -12.56
CA ALA A 126 1.47 10.33 -11.72
C ALA A 126 2.03 10.33 -10.28
N VAL A 127 2.19 9.16 -9.67
CA VAL A 127 2.80 9.01 -8.34
C VAL A 127 4.21 9.59 -8.33
N ALA A 128 5.04 9.25 -9.32
CA ALA A 128 6.41 9.76 -9.42
C ALA A 128 6.44 11.30 -9.53
N VAL A 129 5.58 11.88 -10.37
CA VAL A 129 5.47 13.34 -10.54
C VAL A 129 5.03 14.01 -9.23
N LEU A 130 4.01 13.48 -8.56
CA LEU A 130 3.50 14.03 -7.31
C LEU A 130 4.52 13.91 -6.17
N THR A 131 5.20 12.77 -6.06
CA THR A 131 6.28 12.56 -5.09
C THR A 131 7.44 13.53 -5.33
N ALA A 132 7.86 13.71 -6.59
CA ALA A 132 8.92 14.66 -6.95
C ALA A 132 8.51 16.10 -6.64
N ALA A 133 7.27 16.48 -6.97
CA ALA A 133 6.72 17.80 -6.65
C ALA A 133 6.67 18.04 -5.14
N ALA A 134 6.22 17.06 -4.35
CA ALA A 134 6.19 17.14 -2.89
C ALA A 134 7.59 17.31 -2.29
N CYS A 135 8.58 16.55 -2.80
CA CYS A 135 9.98 16.71 -2.39
C CYS A 135 10.53 18.10 -2.74
N ALA A 136 10.27 18.59 -3.95
CA ALA A 136 10.71 19.91 -4.39
C ALA A 136 10.09 21.03 -3.54
N LEU A 137 8.79 20.96 -3.27
CA LEU A 137 8.08 21.91 -2.41
C LEU A 137 8.61 21.90 -0.98
N TYR A 138 8.88 20.71 -0.42
CA TYR A 138 9.47 20.57 0.91
C TYR A 138 10.85 21.24 0.97
N LEU A 139 11.73 20.93 0.02
CA LEU A 139 13.08 21.50 -0.04
C LEU A 139 13.07 23.01 -0.25
N ARG A 140 12.18 23.55 -1.08
CA ARG A 140 12.00 25.00 -1.28
C ARG A 140 11.59 25.69 0.02
N ARG A 141 10.64 25.12 0.76
CA ARG A 141 10.20 25.65 2.06
C ARG A 141 11.28 25.56 3.14
N ALA A 142 12.03 24.46 3.16
CA ALA A 142 13.12 24.28 4.13
C ALA A 142 14.24 25.32 3.95
N ARG A 143 14.53 25.71 2.71
CA ARG A 143 15.50 26.78 2.39
C ARG A 143 14.99 28.20 2.68
N ALA A 144 13.66 28.40 2.66
CA ALA A 144 13.04 29.71 2.85
C ALA A 144 12.81 30.07 4.33
N ARG A 145 13.08 29.16 5.28
CA ARG A 145 13.02 29.47 6.72
C ARG A 145 14.32 30.17 7.14
N PRO A 146 14.30 31.46 7.52
CA PRO A 146 15.46 32.10 8.12
C PRO A 146 15.82 31.40 9.44
N ALA A 147 17.12 31.30 9.74
CA ALA A 147 17.58 30.76 11.01
C ALA A 147 16.97 31.57 12.17
N PRO A 148 16.58 30.93 13.30
CA PRO A 148 16.20 31.66 14.49
C PRO A 148 17.34 32.62 14.86
N VAL A 149 17.03 33.92 14.93
CA VAL A 149 17.91 34.89 15.60
C VAL A 149 17.75 34.60 17.09
N GLU A 150 18.84 34.21 17.74
CA GLU A 150 18.92 33.98 19.19
C GLU A 150 18.49 35.22 19.99
#